data_AF-A0A4E0QRR1-F1
#
_entry.id   AF-A0A4E0QRR1-F1
#
_cell.length_a   1.000
_cell.length_b   1.000
_cell.length_c   1.000
_cell.angle_alpha   90.00
_cell.angle_beta   90.00
_cell.angle_gamma   90.00
#
_symmetry.space_group_name_H-M   'P 1'
#
loop_
_entity.id
_entity.type
_entity.pdbx_description
1 polymer ?
#
loop_
_entity_poly.entity_id
_entity_poly.type
_entity_poly.pdbx_seq_one_letter_code
_entity_poly.pdbx_strand_id
1 'polypeptide(L)'
;MQVGLAQNATAQEYIGSQKCGKCHEGHYNGWKTTLHTKMEQDVSTTGENVLGDFSSDDPLLPFTLDEVDMLVGSRFKQRYAKKIGDDYYMLPAQSMPLS
;
A
#
# COMPACT_ATOMS: atom_id res chain seq x y z
N MET A 1 21.70 33.83 9.70
CA MET A 1 20.30 33.75 10.18
C MET A 1 19.80 32.35 9.93
N GLN A 2 19.30 31.73 11.00
CA GLN A 2 18.67 30.41 11.16
C GLN A 2 19.23 29.18 10.41
N VAL A 3 20.02 28.42 11.17
CA VAL A 3 20.22 26.97 11.05
C VAL A 3 18.88 26.28 11.33
N GLY A 4 18.36 25.51 10.38
CA GLY A 4 17.20 24.66 10.59
C GLY A 4 17.55 23.50 11.52
N LEU A 5 16.93 23.44 12.69
CA LEU A 5 17.08 22.36 13.64
C LEU A 5 16.54 21.06 13.02
N ALA A 6 17.44 20.11 12.74
CA ALA A 6 17.05 18.71 12.55
C ALA A 6 16.39 18.23 13.86
N GLN A 7 15.12 17.85 13.78
CA GLN A 7 14.41 17.28 14.92
C GLN A 7 14.99 15.89 15.19
N ASN A 8 15.92 15.80 16.14
CA ASN A 8 16.32 14.54 16.77
C ASN A 8 15.18 14.05 17.68
N ALA A 9 14.07 13.61 17.07
CA ALA A 9 13.19 12.66 17.72
C ALA A 9 13.90 11.31 17.64
N THR A 10 14.30 10.73 18.76
CA THR A 10 14.55 9.29 18.81
C THR A 10 13.24 8.63 18.41
N ALA A 11 13.12 8.21 17.15
CA ALA A 11 11.91 7.57 16.67
C ALA A 11 11.63 6.39 17.61
N GLN A 12 10.49 6.42 18.29
CA GLN A 12 9.99 5.23 18.97
C GLN A 12 10.02 4.11 17.92
N GLU A 13 10.80 3.07 18.16
CA GLU A 13 11.00 2.02 17.17
C GLU A 13 9.65 1.36 16.84
N TYR A 14 9.28 1.32 15.57
CA TYR A 14 8.10 0.60 15.15
C TYR A 14 8.36 -0.91 15.29
N ILE A 15 7.74 -1.53 16.29
CA ILE A 15 8.03 -2.92 16.66
C ILE A 15 7.26 -3.98 15.84
N GLY A 16 6.37 -3.56 14.94
CA GLY A 16 5.50 -4.44 14.15
C GLY A 16 4.27 -4.95 14.91
N SER A 17 3.11 -4.94 14.25
CA SER A 17 1.82 -5.37 14.82
C SER A 17 1.81 -6.84 15.29
N GLN A 18 2.64 -7.69 14.67
CA GLN A 18 2.81 -9.09 15.03
C GLN A 18 3.30 -9.28 16.48
N LYS A 19 4.13 -8.36 16.99
CA LYS A 19 4.59 -8.44 18.40
C LYS A 19 3.45 -8.17 19.36
N CYS A 20 2.56 -7.23 19.04
CA CYS A 20 1.35 -6.96 19.82
C CYS A 20 0.43 -8.19 19.86
N GLY A 21 0.31 -8.91 18.74
CA GLY A 21 -0.49 -10.13 18.62
C GLY A 21 -0.05 -11.27 19.54
N LYS A 22 1.19 -11.28 20.05
CA LYS A 22 1.67 -12.29 21.01
C LYS A 22 0.93 -12.25 22.35
N CYS A 23 0.44 -11.08 22.78
CA CYS A 23 -0.33 -10.90 24.02
C CYS A 23 -1.80 -10.54 23.74
N HIS A 24 -2.09 -9.89 22.61
CA HIS A 24 -3.42 -9.42 22.24
C HIS A 24 -3.97 -10.16 21.01
N GLU A 25 -3.99 -11.48 21.07
CA GLU A 25 -4.35 -12.34 19.92
C GLU A 25 -5.73 -12.02 19.34
N GLY A 26 -6.76 -11.89 20.19
CA GLY A 26 -8.13 -11.60 19.73
C GLY A 26 -8.23 -10.28 18.96
N HIS A 27 -7.56 -9.22 19.46
CA HIS A 27 -7.51 -7.93 18.76
C HIS A 27 -6.70 -8.01 17.47
N TYR A 28 -5.56 -8.69 17.49
CA TYR A 28 -4.72 -8.86 16.31
C TYR A 28 -5.44 -9.64 15.20
N ASN A 29 -6.08 -10.76 15.54
CA ASN A 29 -6.84 -11.57 14.59
C ASN A 29 -8.07 -10.82 14.07
N GLY A 30 -8.81 -10.12 14.95
CA GLY A 30 -9.92 -9.26 14.53
C GLY A 30 -9.47 -8.15 13.58
N TRP A 31 -8.42 -7.42 13.93
CA TRP A 31 -7.84 -6.36 13.13
C TRP A 31 -7.37 -6.87 11.75
N LYS A 32 -6.74 -8.04 11.67
CA LYS A 32 -6.30 -8.67 10.41
C LYS A 32 -7.41 -8.94 9.40
N THR A 33 -8.66 -9.02 9.84
CA THR A 33 -9.81 -9.18 8.93
C THR A 33 -10.31 -7.85 8.37
N THR A 34 -9.87 -6.72 8.94
CA THR A 34 -10.29 -5.38 8.51
C THR A 34 -9.49 -4.89 7.30
N LEU A 35 -10.09 -3.97 6.54
CA LEU A 35 -9.45 -3.31 5.40
C LEU A 35 -8.22 -2.48 5.79
N HIS A 36 -8.07 -2.10 7.07
CA HIS A 36 -6.89 -1.36 7.53
C HIS A 36 -5.59 -2.14 7.31
N THR A 37 -5.65 -3.47 7.37
CA THR A 37 -4.47 -4.33 7.12
C THR A 37 -4.17 -4.55 5.64
N LYS A 38 -5.04 -4.04 4.79
CA LYS A 38 -5.01 -4.18 3.32
C LYS A 38 -5.01 -2.81 2.66
N MET A 39 -4.47 -1.80 3.36
CA MET A 39 -4.35 -0.45 2.83
C MET A 39 -3.13 -0.36 1.92
N GLU A 40 -2.01 -0.94 2.33
CA GLU A 40 -0.76 -1.00 1.57
C GLU A 40 -0.42 -2.46 1.35
N GLN A 41 -0.25 -2.86 0.10
CA GLN A 41 0.04 -4.25 -0.27
C GLN A 41 1.03 -4.28 -1.42
N ASP A 42 1.94 -5.24 -1.41
CA ASP A 42 2.69 -5.60 -2.61
C ASP A 42 1.73 -6.26 -3.63
N VAL A 43 2.07 -6.22 -4.91
CA VAL A 43 1.36 -7.00 -5.93
C VAL A 43 1.57 -8.49 -5.63
N SER A 44 0.49 -9.26 -5.48
CA SER A 44 0.62 -10.69 -5.21
C SER A 44 1.22 -11.40 -6.43
N THR A 45 1.91 -12.52 -6.19
CA THR A 45 2.52 -13.30 -7.27
C THR A 45 1.51 -13.81 -8.30
N THR A 46 0.24 -13.93 -7.92
CA THR A 46 -0.88 -14.33 -8.79
C THR A 46 -1.66 -13.16 -9.36
N GLY A 47 -1.41 -11.92 -8.90
CA GLY A 47 -2.18 -10.73 -9.25
C GLY A 47 -3.59 -10.66 -8.65
N GLU A 48 -3.99 -11.59 -7.78
CA GLU A 48 -5.37 -11.69 -7.26
C GLU A 48 -5.83 -10.48 -6.42
N ASN A 49 -4.88 -9.68 -5.91
CA ASN A 49 -5.17 -8.47 -5.15
C ASN A 49 -5.21 -7.20 -6.01
N VAL A 50 -5.05 -7.31 -7.33
CA VAL A 50 -5.14 -6.22 -8.29
C VAL A 50 -6.58 -6.07 -8.76
N LEU A 51 -7.17 -4.89 -8.56
CA LEU A 51 -8.56 -4.60 -8.95
C LEU A 51 -8.69 -4.15 -10.40
N GLY A 52 -7.62 -3.59 -10.99
CA GLY A 52 -7.61 -3.11 -12.37
C GLY A 52 -7.37 -4.22 -13.38
N ASP A 53 -7.96 -4.07 -14.58
CA ASP A 53 -7.67 -4.95 -15.72
C ASP A 53 -6.47 -4.43 -16.52
N PHE A 54 -5.29 -4.94 -16.17
CA PHE A 54 -4.01 -4.64 -16.86
C PHE A 54 -3.81 -5.45 -18.15
N SER A 55 -4.80 -6.23 -18.58
CA SER A 55 -4.81 -6.88 -19.89
C SER A 55 -5.55 -6.05 -20.96
N SER A 56 -6.21 -4.97 -20.54
CA SER A 56 -6.94 -4.07 -21.43
C SER A 56 -6.03 -3.07 -22.15
N ASP A 57 -6.44 -2.64 -23.34
CA ASP A 57 -5.81 -1.54 -24.08
C ASP A 57 -6.40 -0.17 -23.64
N ASP A 58 -6.80 -0.01 -22.37
CA ASP A 58 -7.42 1.23 -21.88
C ASP A 58 -6.40 2.39 -21.94
N PRO A 59 -6.63 3.44 -22.76
CA PRO A 59 -5.73 4.58 -22.82
C PRO A 59 -5.64 5.37 -21.49
N LEU A 60 -6.56 5.15 -20.55
CA LEU A 60 -6.53 5.71 -19.20
C LEU A 60 -5.67 4.90 -18.22
N LEU A 61 -5.10 3.79 -18.66
CA LEU A 61 -4.11 2.98 -17.93
C LEU A 61 -2.75 3.07 -18.64
N PRO A 62 -2.02 4.20 -18.53
CA PRO A 62 -0.84 4.49 -19.35
C PRO A 62 0.45 3.80 -18.85
N PHE A 63 0.32 2.72 -18.08
CA PHE A 63 1.43 1.98 -17.48
C PHE A 63 1.06 0.51 -17.31
N THR A 64 2.06 -0.34 -17.19
CA THR A 64 1.90 -1.79 -17.03
C THR A 64 2.04 -2.21 -15.55
N LEU A 65 1.53 -3.40 -15.20
CA LEU A 65 1.50 -3.86 -13.81
C LEU A 65 2.91 -4.05 -13.21
N ASP A 66 3.92 -4.35 -14.04
CA ASP A 66 5.33 -4.46 -13.64
C ASP A 66 5.95 -3.12 -13.21
N GLU A 67 5.32 -1.99 -13.51
CA GLU A 67 5.73 -0.69 -13.01
C GLU A 67 5.18 -0.37 -11.61
N VAL A 68 4.35 -1.25 -11.04
CA VAL A 68 3.68 -1.05 -9.76
C VAL A 68 4.45 -1.77 -8.64
N ASP A 69 4.99 -0.98 -7.71
CA ASP A 69 5.69 -1.49 -6.53
C ASP A 69 4.77 -1.63 -5.31
N MET A 70 3.65 -0.90 -5.26
CA MET A 70 2.71 -0.93 -4.15
C MET A 70 1.27 -0.62 -4.59
N LEU A 71 0.34 -1.39 -4.06
CA LEU A 71 -1.10 -1.18 -4.15
C LEU A 71 -1.58 -0.40 -2.93
N VAL A 72 -2.39 0.63 -3.17
CA VAL A 72 -3.02 1.44 -2.12
C VAL A 72 -4.54 1.31 -2.18
N GLY A 73 -5.11 0.61 -1.21
CA GLY A 73 -6.54 0.30 -1.10
C GLY A 73 -6.91 -1.07 -1.71
N SER A 74 -8.00 -1.65 -1.20
CA SER A 74 -8.37 -3.05 -1.47
C SER A 74 -9.87 -3.34 -1.66
N ARG A 75 -10.77 -2.35 -1.49
CA ARG A 75 -12.23 -2.58 -1.61
C ARG A 75 -13.01 -1.56 -2.40
N PHE A 76 -12.77 -0.26 -2.23
CA PHE A 76 -13.61 0.77 -2.87
C PHE A 76 -12.93 1.40 -4.07
N LYS A 77 -11.64 1.65 -3.92
CA LYS A 77 -10.73 2.10 -4.95
C LYS A 77 -9.37 1.48 -4.67
N GLN A 78 -8.62 1.24 -5.72
CA GLN A 78 -7.21 0.89 -5.65
C GLN A 78 -6.41 1.88 -6.49
N ARG A 79 -5.32 2.35 -5.92
CA ARG A 79 -4.33 3.17 -6.60
C ARG A 79 -3.00 2.42 -6.64
N TYR A 80 -2.13 2.85 -7.53
CA TYR A 80 -0.88 2.18 -7.83
C TYR A 80 0.27 3.14 -7.56
N ALA A 81 1.33 2.68 -6.92
CA ALA A 81 2.50 3.48 -6.63
C ALA A 81 3.76 2.80 -7.16
N LYS A 82 4.68 3.63 -7.66
CA LYS A 82 6.02 3.24 -8.13
C LYS A 82 7.06 3.82 -7.19
N LYS A 83 8.06 3.05 -6.83
CA LYS A 83 9.18 3.48 -6.00
C LYS A 83 10.27 4.11 -6.88
N ILE A 84 10.68 5.33 -6.54
CA ILE A 84 11.78 6.04 -7.21
C ILE A 84 12.72 6.55 -6.13
N GLY A 85 13.90 5.92 -6.01
CA GLY A 85 14.80 6.17 -4.89
C GLY A 85 14.18 5.66 -3.58
N ASP A 86 14.03 6.54 -2.60
CA ASP A 86 13.44 6.23 -1.30
C ASP A 86 11.94 6.55 -1.20
N ASP A 87 11.37 7.19 -2.23
CA ASP A 87 9.99 7.68 -2.23
C ASP A 87 9.06 6.85 -3.12
N TYR A 88 7.77 6.87 -2.78
CA TYR A 88 6.70 6.29 -3.59
C TYR A 88 5.90 7.40 -4.30
N TYR A 89 5.71 7.24 -5.60
CA TYR A 89 4.96 8.15 -6.45
C TYR A 89 3.69 7.47 -6.93
N MET A 90 2.55 8.14 -6.76
CA MET A 90 1.27 7.63 -7.24
C MET A 90 1.21 7.71 -8.77
N LEU A 91 0.94 6.57 -9.40
CA LEU A 91 0.71 6.47 -10.84
C LEU A 91 -0.66 7.06 -11.21
N PRO A 92 -0.83 7.55 -12.46
CA PRO A 92 -1.97 8.36 -12.86
C PRO A 92 -3.23 7.55 -13.22
N ALA A 93 -3.51 6.45 -12.51
CA ALA A 93 -4.75 5.70 -12.65
C ALA A 93 -5.26 5.19 -11.30
N GLN A 94 -6.55 4.86 -11.26
CA GLN A 94 -7.19 4.19 -10.13
C GLN A 94 -8.26 3.24 -10.66
N SER A 95 -8.49 2.15 -9.95
CA SER A 95 -9.50 1.16 -10.32
C SER A 95 -10.55 1.04 -9.23
N MET A 96 -11.80 0.82 -9.64
CA MET A 96 -12.87 0.37 -8.76
C MET A 96 -13.01 -1.14 -8.94
N PRO A 97 -13.52 -1.89 -7.93
CA PRO A 97 -13.79 -3.30 -8.11
C PRO A 97 -14.74 -3.53 -9.28
N LEU A 98 -14.46 -4.56 -10.07
CA LEU A 98 -15.42 -5.07 -11.04
C LEU A 98 -16.68 -5.51 -10.28
N SER A 99 -17.83 -4.96 -10.67
CA SER A 99 -19.15 -5.24 -10.06
C SER A 99 -19.59 -6.68 -10.26
#